data_AF-A0A9X1NJK5-F1
#
_entry.id   AF-A0A9X1NJK5-F1
#
_cell.length_a   1.000
_cell.length_b   1.000
_cell.length_c   1.000
_cell.angle_alpha   90.00
_cell.angle_beta   90.00
_cell.angle_gamma   90.00
#
_symmetry.space_group_name_H-M   'P 1'
#
loop_
_entity.id
_entity.type
_entity.pdbx_description
1 polymer ?
#
loop_
_entity_poly.entity_id
_entity_poly.type
_entity_poly.pdbx_seq_one_letter_code
_entity_poly.pdbx_strand_id
1 'polypeptide(L)'
;MLETPDEVTALQALLDASRTSSSDHLRDIVNDEHTLSASDLVTLLTGMKVLSVATVTARAEPRISALDGHFLHGTWTFGTAGTAAKAVHLSKRPAVSVAHVDGEQLAVFSHGQAEQLDPHHDAWSETIEHWTAHYGSSPLTWGPDIRMYRLRPQWMVGYAADRASLLEPRTEPSGADSAGSSGGGSGTESAV
;
A
#
# COMPACT_ATOMS: atom_id res chain seq x y z
N MET A 1 13.82 3.49 -9.40
CA MET A 1 12.41 3.69 -9.76
C MET A 1 12.02 2.47 -10.58
N LEU A 2 10.99 1.75 -10.13
CA LEU A 2 10.55 0.50 -10.76
C LEU A 2 9.46 0.75 -11.81
N GLU A 3 8.83 1.92 -11.74
CA GLU A 3 7.78 2.37 -12.63
C GLU A 3 8.32 2.80 -13.98
N THR A 4 7.65 2.32 -15.02
CA THR A 4 7.83 2.79 -16.40
C THR A 4 7.12 4.13 -16.63
N PRO A 5 7.50 4.92 -17.65
CA PRO A 5 6.80 6.16 -17.98
C PRO A 5 5.30 5.98 -18.27
N ASP A 6 4.93 4.86 -18.88
CA ASP A 6 3.53 4.53 -19.19
C ASP A 6 2.73 4.25 -17.90
N GLU A 7 3.34 3.57 -16.92
CA GLU A 7 2.73 3.33 -15.61
C GLU A 7 2.56 4.61 -14.80
N VAL A 8 3.54 5.52 -14.84
CA VAL A 8 3.41 6.85 -14.20
C VAL A 8 2.28 7.66 -14.85
N THR A 9 2.16 7.60 -16.18
CA THR A 9 1.08 8.26 -16.92
C THR A 9 -0.29 7.67 -16.56
N ALA A 10 -0.40 6.34 -16.51
CA ALA A 10 -1.62 5.65 -16.12
C ALA A 10 -2.03 5.95 -14.67
N LEU A 11 -1.06 6.01 -13.75
CA LEU A 11 -1.29 6.42 -12.37
C LEU A 11 -1.81 7.86 -12.30
N GLN A 12 -1.23 8.80 -13.04
CA GLN A 12 -1.70 10.19 -13.05
C GLN A 12 -3.16 10.27 -13.52
N ALA A 13 -3.51 9.54 -14.59
CA ALA A 13 -4.89 9.49 -15.09
C ALA A 13 -5.87 8.92 -14.04
N LEU A 14 -5.45 7.91 -13.28
CA LEU A 14 -6.24 7.36 -12.16
C LEU A 14 -6.46 8.41 -11.05
N LEU A 15 -5.41 9.13 -10.64
CA LEU A 15 -5.50 10.16 -9.61
C LEU A 15 -6.45 11.30 -10.03
N ASP A 16 -6.31 11.76 -11.27
CA ASP A 16 -7.14 12.84 -11.83
C ASP A 16 -8.62 12.43 -11.92
N ALA A 17 -8.89 11.21 -12.39
CA ALA A 17 -10.24 10.66 -12.46
C ALA A 17 -10.86 10.46 -11.06
N SER A 18 -10.05 10.00 -10.11
CA SER A 18 -10.46 9.78 -8.71
C SER A 18 -10.85 11.10 -8.06
N ARG A 19 -10.04 12.15 -8.22
CA ARG A 19 -10.33 13.48 -7.69
C ARG A 19 -11.56 14.10 -8.38
N THR A 20 -11.66 13.99 -9.71
CA THR A 20 -12.79 14.54 -10.48
C THR A 20 -14.14 13.90 -10.08
N SER A 21 -14.15 12.60 -9.81
CA SER A 21 -15.35 11.86 -9.40
C SER A 21 -15.67 11.96 -7.90
N SER A 22 -14.84 12.66 -7.12
CA SER A 22 -15.00 12.78 -5.67
C SER A 22 -15.98 13.87 -5.26
N SER A 23 -16.46 13.77 -4.01
CA SER A 23 -17.34 14.78 -3.41
C SER A 23 -16.67 16.15 -3.34
N ASP A 24 -17.49 17.20 -3.31
CA ASP A 24 -17.03 18.58 -3.16
C ASP A 24 -16.12 18.74 -1.94
N HIS A 25 -16.53 18.16 -0.81
CA HIS A 25 -15.74 18.20 0.42
C HIS A 25 -14.34 17.58 0.27
N LEU A 26 -14.21 16.45 -0.43
CA LEU A 26 -12.89 15.86 -0.64
C LEU A 26 -12.06 16.69 -1.63
N ARG A 27 -12.69 17.26 -2.68
CA ARG A 27 -11.99 18.12 -3.65
C ARG A 27 -11.49 19.42 -3.01
N ASP A 28 -12.18 19.92 -1.99
CA ASP A 28 -11.73 21.08 -1.21
C ASP A 28 -10.50 20.75 -0.35
N ILE A 29 -10.42 19.53 0.21
CA ILE A 29 -9.27 19.05 0.99
C ILE A 29 -8.08 18.72 0.08
N VAL A 30 -8.30 17.89 -0.94
CA VAL A 30 -7.29 17.45 -1.91
C VAL A 30 -7.36 18.35 -3.13
N ASN A 31 -7.16 19.65 -2.90
CA ASN A 31 -7.17 20.68 -3.94
C ASN A 31 -5.80 20.77 -4.64
N ASP A 32 -5.60 21.74 -5.52
CA ASP A 32 -4.36 21.88 -6.31
C ASP A 32 -3.11 22.16 -5.45
N GLU A 33 -3.28 22.72 -4.24
CA GLU A 33 -2.20 22.98 -3.30
C GLU A 33 -1.78 21.71 -2.54
N HIS A 34 -2.75 20.84 -2.25
CA HIS A 34 -2.54 19.65 -1.41
C HIS A 34 -2.47 18.32 -2.18
N THR A 35 -2.84 18.29 -3.45
CA THR A 35 -2.80 17.06 -4.25
C THR A 35 -1.37 16.64 -4.56
N LEU A 36 -1.10 15.33 -4.53
CA LEU A 36 0.15 14.76 -5.01
C LEU A 36 -0.03 14.22 -6.44
N SER A 37 0.98 14.46 -7.29
CA SER A 37 1.07 13.88 -8.63
C SER A 37 1.58 12.44 -8.57
N ALA A 38 1.42 11.70 -9.67
CA ALA A 38 1.99 10.36 -9.82
C ALA A 38 3.50 10.36 -9.60
N SER A 39 4.21 11.35 -10.15
CA SER A 39 5.66 11.54 -9.97
C SER A 39 6.05 11.78 -8.51
N ASP A 40 5.22 12.52 -7.76
CA ASP A 40 5.44 12.73 -6.33
C ASP A 40 5.28 11.39 -5.58
N LEU A 41 4.21 10.63 -5.86
CA LEU A 41 3.94 9.36 -5.20
C LEU A 41 5.04 8.32 -5.45
N VAL A 42 5.48 8.12 -6.69
CA VAL A 42 6.54 7.14 -6.99
C VAL A 42 7.88 7.51 -6.35
N THR A 43 8.10 8.79 -6.05
CA THR A 43 9.30 9.27 -5.35
C THR A 43 9.17 9.07 -3.84
N LEU A 44 8.06 9.52 -3.25
CA LEU A 44 7.81 9.51 -1.80
C LEU A 44 7.56 8.10 -1.24
N LEU A 45 6.96 7.22 -2.05
CA LEU A 45 6.51 5.90 -1.61
C LEU A 45 7.56 4.80 -1.82
N THR A 46 8.82 5.18 -2.04
CA THR A 46 9.93 4.23 -2.06
C THR A 46 10.16 3.61 -0.66
N GLY A 47 10.56 2.33 -0.65
CA GLY A 47 10.77 1.55 0.58
C GLY A 47 9.49 0.89 1.11
N MET A 48 9.57 0.37 2.34
CA MET A 48 8.42 -0.19 3.06
C MET A 48 7.60 0.95 3.66
N LYS A 49 6.28 0.86 3.49
CA LYS A 49 5.31 1.75 4.13
C LYS A 49 4.34 0.93 4.97
N VAL A 50 3.96 1.47 6.12
CA VAL A 50 2.87 0.89 6.92
C VAL A 50 1.54 1.23 6.26
N LEU A 51 0.77 0.21 5.92
CA LEU A 51 -0.55 0.29 5.35
C LEU A 51 -1.61 -0.03 6.40
N SER A 52 -2.66 0.78 6.43
CA SER A 52 -3.95 0.43 6.99
C SER A 52 -4.79 -0.25 5.92
N VAL A 53 -5.00 -1.56 6.05
CA VAL A 53 -5.77 -2.36 5.08
C VAL A 53 -7.11 -2.76 5.68
N ALA A 54 -8.19 -2.30 5.07
CA ALA A 54 -9.56 -2.59 5.45
C ALA A 54 -10.19 -3.63 4.53
N THR A 55 -10.63 -4.75 5.11
CA THR A 55 -11.34 -5.85 4.44
C THR A 55 -12.76 -5.96 4.99
N VAL A 56 -13.60 -6.77 4.34
CA VAL A 56 -15.01 -6.95 4.75
C VAL A 56 -15.32 -8.39 5.16
N THR A 57 -16.03 -8.54 6.27
CA THR A 57 -16.51 -9.85 6.74
C THR A 57 -17.65 -10.37 5.86
N ALA A 58 -18.10 -11.60 6.13
CA ALA A 58 -19.29 -12.16 5.49
C ALA A 58 -20.59 -11.39 5.78
N ARG A 59 -20.63 -10.64 6.88
CA ARG A 59 -21.76 -9.78 7.27
C ARG A 59 -21.62 -8.33 6.75
N ALA A 60 -20.71 -8.10 5.81
CA ALA A 60 -20.39 -6.77 5.26
C ALA A 60 -19.87 -5.77 6.31
N GLU A 61 -19.26 -6.27 7.39
CA GLU A 61 -18.65 -5.41 8.41
C GLU A 61 -17.18 -5.14 8.06
N PRO A 62 -16.69 -3.90 8.19
CA PRO A 62 -15.28 -3.60 7.95
C PRO A 62 -14.40 -4.16 9.08
N ARG A 63 -13.19 -4.59 8.71
CA ARG A 63 -12.10 -5.00 9.61
C ARG A 63 -10.80 -4.40 9.10
N ILE A 64 -10.06 -3.72 9.97
CA ILE A 64 -8.83 -3.01 9.63
C ILE A 64 -7.63 -3.64 10.34
N SER A 65 -6.49 -3.65 9.67
CA SER A 65 -5.22 -4.13 10.22
C SER A 65 -4.04 -3.42 9.57
N ALA A 66 -2.97 -3.23 10.34
CA ALA A 66 -1.70 -2.74 9.81
C ALA A 66 -0.96 -3.86 9.06
N LEU A 67 -0.39 -3.54 7.89
CA LEU A 67 0.47 -4.41 7.09
C LEU A 67 1.65 -3.63 6.55
N ASP A 68 2.76 -4.33 6.33
CA ASP A 68 3.82 -3.80 5.49
C ASP A 68 3.32 -3.77 4.04
N GLY A 69 3.69 -2.72 3.32
CA GLY A 69 3.39 -2.57 1.91
C GLY A 69 4.47 -1.85 1.13
N HIS A 70 4.55 -2.16 -0.15
CA HIS A 70 5.46 -1.54 -1.09
C HIS A 70 4.70 -1.01 -2.29
N PHE A 71 4.97 0.23 -2.67
CA PHE A 71 4.40 0.84 -3.86
C PHE A 71 5.26 0.47 -5.07
N LEU A 72 4.71 -0.36 -5.95
CA LEU A 72 5.39 -0.92 -7.13
C LEU A 72 4.47 -0.77 -8.34
N HIS A 73 5.00 -0.32 -9.47
CA HIS A 73 4.24 -0.22 -10.73
C HIS A 73 2.94 0.58 -10.55
N GLY A 74 3.02 1.69 -9.81
CA GLY A 74 1.90 2.59 -9.56
C GLY A 74 0.81 2.03 -8.64
N THR A 75 1.07 0.97 -7.88
CA THR A 75 0.08 0.41 -6.94
C THR A 75 0.71 -0.28 -5.73
N TRP A 76 -0.13 -0.63 -4.75
CA TRP A 76 0.29 -1.31 -3.53
C TRP A 76 0.47 -2.81 -3.73
N THR A 77 1.58 -3.34 -3.23
CA THR A 77 1.74 -4.76 -2.90
C THR A 77 1.80 -4.92 -1.38
N PHE A 78 1.23 -6.00 -0.86
CA PHE A 78 1.23 -6.32 0.58
C PHE A 78 1.09 -7.82 0.82
N GLY A 79 1.54 -8.29 1.97
CA GLY A 79 1.56 -9.71 2.32
C GLY A 79 0.88 -10.01 3.66
N THR A 80 0.37 -11.22 3.82
CA THR A 80 -0.09 -11.72 5.13
C THR A 80 -0.13 -13.25 5.19
N ALA A 81 -0.20 -13.82 6.38
CA ALA A 81 -0.45 -15.25 6.54
C ALA A 81 -1.83 -15.63 6.01
N GLY A 82 -1.93 -16.74 5.27
CA GLY A 82 -3.16 -17.22 4.65
C GLY A 82 -4.23 -17.68 5.63
N THR A 83 -3.84 -17.96 6.87
CA THR A 83 -4.75 -18.22 8.00
C THR A 83 -5.31 -16.96 8.64
N ALA A 84 -4.77 -15.77 8.33
CA ALA A 84 -5.26 -14.51 8.88
C ALA A 84 -6.69 -14.20 8.38
N ALA A 85 -7.52 -13.62 9.24
CA ALA A 85 -8.89 -13.25 8.90
C ALA A 85 -8.97 -12.43 7.59
N LYS A 86 -8.06 -11.47 7.40
CA LYS A 86 -7.98 -10.64 6.20
C LYS A 86 -7.70 -11.45 4.92
N ALA A 87 -6.88 -12.51 4.97
CA ALA A 87 -6.65 -13.39 3.82
C ALA A 87 -7.91 -14.20 3.47
N VAL A 88 -8.63 -14.68 4.50
CA VAL A 88 -9.92 -15.36 4.31
C VAL A 88 -10.96 -14.41 3.72
N HIS A 89 -11.01 -13.17 4.19
CA HIS A 89 -11.90 -12.13 3.65
C HIS A 89 -11.60 -11.88 2.16
N LEU A 90 -10.35 -11.55 1.82
CA LEU A 90 -9.94 -11.22 0.46
C LEU A 90 -10.18 -12.37 -0.53
N SER A 91 -9.99 -13.63 -0.10
CA SER A 91 -10.26 -14.80 -0.95
C SER A 91 -11.72 -14.93 -1.41
N LYS A 92 -12.66 -14.35 -0.65
CA LYS A 92 -14.11 -14.43 -0.91
C LYS A 92 -14.71 -13.09 -1.33
N ARG A 93 -14.09 -11.99 -0.90
CA ARG A 93 -14.54 -10.60 -1.04
C ARG A 93 -13.31 -9.73 -1.29
N PRO A 94 -12.84 -9.63 -2.54
CA PRO A 94 -11.59 -8.95 -2.85
C PRO A 94 -11.66 -7.43 -2.71
N ALA A 95 -12.85 -6.84 -2.53
CA ALA A 95 -13.00 -5.41 -2.30
C ALA A 95 -12.24 -4.96 -1.05
N VAL A 96 -11.37 -3.97 -1.20
CA VAL A 96 -10.42 -3.55 -0.18
C VAL A 96 -10.19 -2.04 -0.24
N SER A 97 -10.00 -1.43 0.92
CA SER A 97 -9.45 -0.08 1.05
C SER A 97 -8.05 -0.17 1.66
N VAL A 98 -7.11 0.55 1.07
CA VAL A 98 -5.72 0.61 1.50
C VAL A 98 -5.38 2.07 1.74
N ALA A 99 -4.84 2.38 2.91
CA ALA A 99 -4.40 3.72 3.25
C ALA A 99 -2.97 3.69 3.78
N HIS A 100 -2.12 4.60 3.30
CA HIS A 100 -0.88 4.96 3.96
C HIS A 100 -1.05 6.37 4.51
N VAL A 101 -0.82 6.57 5.81
CA VAL A 101 -0.89 7.88 6.46
C VAL A 101 0.38 8.06 7.29
N ASP A 102 1.11 9.13 7.03
CA ASP A 102 2.33 9.50 7.75
C ASP A 102 2.11 10.83 8.47
N GLY A 103 1.66 10.70 9.73
CA GLY A 103 1.24 11.83 10.56
C GLY A 103 0.21 12.72 9.86
N GLU A 104 0.43 14.02 9.95
CA GLU A 104 -0.38 15.03 9.24
C GLU A 104 0.24 15.41 7.89
N GLN A 105 1.41 14.88 7.54
CA GLN A 105 2.21 15.36 6.41
C GLN A 105 1.75 14.76 5.07
N LEU A 106 1.49 13.46 5.04
CA LEU A 106 1.22 12.69 3.82
C LEU A 106 0.10 11.69 4.07
N ALA A 107 -0.86 11.61 3.14
CA ALA A 107 -1.81 10.51 3.10
C ALA A 107 -2.02 10.03 1.66
N VAL A 108 -2.11 8.71 1.48
CA VAL A 108 -2.48 8.07 0.23
C VAL A 108 -3.62 7.12 0.52
N PHE A 109 -4.77 7.39 -0.07
CA PHE A 109 -5.97 6.55 0.06
C PHE A 109 -6.23 5.86 -1.26
N SER A 110 -6.56 4.57 -1.21
CA SER A 110 -6.81 3.76 -2.40
C SER A 110 -7.93 2.76 -2.16
N HIS A 111 -8.81 2.60 -3.15
CA HIS A 111 -9.90 1.65 -3.13
C HIS A 111 -9.88 0.80 -4.39
N GLY A 112 -10.19 -0.49 -4.24
CA GLY A 112 -10.22 -1.39 -5.39
C GLY A 112 -10.38 -2.84 -4.98
N GLN A 113 -9.70 -3.72 -5.72
CA GLN A 113 -9.74 -5.16 -5.50
C GLN A 113 -8.34 -5.66 -5.16
N ALA A 114 -8.19 -6.48 -4.13
CA ALA A 114 -6.96 -7.23 -3.91
C ALA A 114 -6.91 -8.41 -4.87
N GLU A 115 -5.88 -8.47 -5.69
CA GLU A 115 -5.53 -9.61 -6.52
C GLU A 115 -4.45 -10.40 -5.80
N GLN A 116 -4.72 -11.67 -5.49
CA GLN A 116 -3.70 -12.53 -4.93
C GLN A 116 -2.67 -12.82 -6.02
N LEU A 117 -1.39 -12.58 -5.70
CA LEU A 117 -0.29 -12.98 -6.56
C LEU A 117 -0.03 -14.47 -6.36
N ASP A 118 0.10 -15.20 -7.45
CA ASP A 118 0.57 -16.59 -7.48
C ASP A 118 1.74 -16.73 -8.47
N PRO A 119 2.50 -17.84 -8.45
CA PRO A 119 3.69 -18.00 -9.30
C PRO A 119 3.49 -17.85 -10.81
N HIS A 120 2.26 -17.92 -11.32
CA HIS A 120 1.94 -17.72 -12.74
C HIS A 120 1.56 -16.28 -13.07
N HIS A 121 1.42 -15.41 -12.07
CA HIS A 121 1.13 -14.00 -12.28
C HIS A 121 2.40 -13.26 -12.74
N ASP A 122 2.31 -12.42 -13.77
CA ASP A 122 3.46 -11.75 -14.37
C ASP A 122 4.30 -10.93 -13.36
N ALA A 123 3.62 -10.23 -12.44
CA ALA A 123 4.28 -9.46 -11.38
C ALA A 123 4.88 -10.30 -10.22
N TRP A 124 4.72 -11.62 -10.20
CA TRP A 124 5.12 -12.46 -9.06
C TRP A 124 6.62 -12.39 -8.78
N SER A 125 7.44 -12.74 -9.77
CA SER A 125 8.90 -12.87 -9.57
C SER A 125 9.52 -11.55 -9.13
N GLU A 126 9.23 -10.46 -9.85
CA GLU A 126 9.73 -9.12 -9.52
C GLU A 126 9.27 -8.66 -8.12
N THR A 127 8.00 -8.90 -7.77
CA THR A 127 7.51 -8.56 -6.42
C THR A 127 8.27 -9.35 -5.35
N ILE A 128 8.41 -10.66 -5.49
CA ILE A 128 9.12 -11.48 -4.50
C ILE A 128 10.60 -11.07 -4.42
N GLU A 129 11.25 -10.78 -5.53
CA GLU A 129 12.64 -10.31 -5.58
C GLU A 129 12.81 -8.96 -4.88
N HIS A 130 11.93 -7.98 -5.15
CA HIS A 130 11.95 -6.67 -4.49
C HIS A 130 11.80 -6.80 -2.98
N TRP A 131 10.80 -7.57 -2.53
CA TRP A 131 10.58 -7.81 -1.10
C TRP A 131 11.78 -8.54 -0.47
N THR A 132 12.34 -9.55 -1.17
CA THR A 132 13.52 -10.27 -0.70
C THR A 132 14.73 -9.35 -0.55
N ALA A 133 14.94 -8.44 -1.50
CA ALA A 133 16.01 -7.46 -1.46
C ALA A 133 15.85 -6.47 -0.29
N HIS A 134 14.61 -6.06 0.00
CA HIS A 134 14.33 -5.15 1.12
C HIS A 134 14.57 -5.81 2.49
N TYR A 135 14.08 -7.04 2.68
CA TYR A 135 14.10 -7.71 3.99
C TYR A 135 15.29 -8.68 4.17
N GLY A 136 16.12 -8.88 3.16
CA GLY A 136 17.25 -9.83 3.17
C GLY A 136 16.83 -11.32 3.18
N SER A 137 15.53 -11.60 3.14
CA SER A 137 14.97 -12.95 3.09
C SER A 137 13.63 -12.91 2.35
N SER A 138 13.27 -14.02 1.70
CA SER A 138 12.00 -14.07 0.97
C SER A 138 10.82 -13.94 1.92
N PRO A 139 9.81 -13.10 1.61
CA PRO A 139 8.61 -12.98 2.43
C PRO A 139 7.89 -14.32 2.57
N LEU A 140 8.05 -15.22 1.59
CA LEU A 140 7.45 -16.56 1.60
C LEU A 140 7.98 -17.46 2.72
N THR A 141 9.13 -17.12 3.31
CA THR A 141 9.73 -17.88 4.43
C THR A 141 9.23 -17.44 5.80
N TRP A 142 8.45 -16.36 5.90
CA TRP A 142 7.96 -15.83 7.18
C TRP A 142 6.85 -16.67 7.82
N GLY A 143 6.30 -17.63 7.08
CA GLY A 143 5.28 -18.55 7.57
C GLY A 143 4.96 -19.65 6.55
N PRO A 144 4.14 -20.64 6.95
CA PRO A 144 3.87 -21.82 6.12
C PRO A 144 2.95 -21.55 4.91
N ASP A 145 2.15 -20.48 4.96
CA ASP A 145 1.23 -20.05 3.88
C ASP A 145 1.25 -18.52 3.87
N ILE A 146 2.28 -17.91 3.28
CA ILE A 146 2.31 -16.46 3.07
C ILE A 146 1.65 -16.14 1.74
N ARG A 147 0.65 -15.26 1.78
CA ARG A 147 -0.08 -14.81 0.60
C ARG A 147 0.28 -13.37 0.31
N MET A 148 0.74 -13.14 -0.92
CA MET A 148 1.05 -11.82 -1.44
C MET A 148 -0.13 -11.32 -2.28
N TYR A 149 -0.37 -10.02 -2.24
CA TYR A 149 -1.44 -9.37 -2.96
C TYR A 149 -0.91 -8.13 -3.68
N ARG A 150 -1.51 -7.84 -4.83
CA ARG A 150 -1.42 -6.56 -5.54
C ARG A 150 -2.79 -5.89 -5.49
N LEU A 151 -2.84 -4.61 -5.18
CA LEU A 151 -4.06 -3.83 -5.33
C LEU A 151 -4.28 -3.55 -6.82
N ARG A 152 -5.50 -3.82 -7.30
CA ARG A 152 -6.04 -3.26 -8.54
C ARG A 152 -6.89 -2.04 -8.19
N PRO A 153 -6.32 -0.83 -8.21
CA PRO A 153 -7.02 0.35 -7.75
C PRO A 153 -8.06 0.77 -8.80
N GLN A 154 -9.24 1.14 -8.30
CA GLN A 154 -10.29 1.78 -9.09
C GLN A 154 -10.42 3.25 -8.72
N TRP A 155 -9.87 3.62 -7.56
CA TRP A 155 -9.82 4.97 -7.05
C TRP A 155 -8.55 5.15 -6.20
N MET A 156 -7.88 6.29 -6.33
CA MET A 156 -6.71 6.64 -5.53
C MET A 156 -6.55 8.16 -5.43
N VAL A 157 -6.15 8.67 -4.27
CA VAL A 157 -5.71 10.06 -4.10
C VAL A 157 -4.46 10.11 -3.23
N GLY A 158 -3.60 11.09 -3.52
CA GLY A 158 -2.48 11.47 -2.68
C GLY A 158 -2.67 12.89 -2.15
N TYR A 159 -2.43 13.09 -0.87
CA TYR A 159 -2.55 14.35 -0.15
C TYR A 159 -1.24 14.67 0.55
N ALA A 160 -0.85 15.94 0.52
CA ALA A 160 0.21 16.49 1.34
C ALA A 160 -0.26 17.79 2.02
N ALA A 161 0.00 17.92 3.32
CA ALA A 161 -0.33 19.16 4.04
C ALA A 161 0.51 20.35 3.56
N ASP A 162 1.79 20.11 3.30
CA ASP A 162 2.69 21.06 2.64
C ASP A 162 3.50 20.29 1.59
N ARG A 163 3.05 20.36 0.34
CA ARG A 163 3.67 19.65 -0.78
C ARG A 163 5.10 20.11 -1.04
N ALA A 164 5.40 21.39 -0.84
CA ALA A 164 6.75 21.92 -1.08
C ALA A 164 7.72 21.33 -0.05
N SER A 165 7.40 21.46 1.24
CA SER A 165 8.21 20.93 2.33
C SER A 165 8.37 19.41 2.27
N LEU A 166 7.31 18.68 1.88
CA LEU A 166 7.33 17.22 1.77
C LEU A 166 8.28 16.72 0.66
N LEU A 167 8.42 17.48 -0.42
CA LEU A 167 9.25 17.13 -1.58
C LEU A 167 10.70 17.65 -1.45
N GLU A 168 11.01 18.44 -0.42
CA GLU A 168 12.39 18.83 -0.17
C GLU A 168 13.25 17.60 0.16
N PRO A 169 14.47 17.49 -0.40
CA PRO A 169 15.38 16.40 -0.07
C PRO A 169 15.66 16.40 1.43
N ARG A 170 15.09 15.42 2.15
CA ARG A 170 15.40 15.24 3.57
C ARG A 170 16.85 14.79 3.67
N THR A 171 17.69 15.64 4.26
CA THR A 171 19.01 15.22 4.72
C THR A 171 18.79 14.36 5.96
N GLU A 172 18.66 13.05 5.78
CA GLU A 172 18.60 12.11 6.90
C GLU A 172 19.92 12.19 7.69
N PRO A 173 19.90 12.43 9.01
CA PRO A 173 21.07 12.16 9.83
C PRO A 173 21.30 10.64 9.83
N SER A 174 22.50 10.23 9.42
CA SER A 174 23.00 8.85 9.46
C SER A 174 22.73 8.20 10.83
N GLY A 175 21.66 7.41 10.93
CA GLY A 175 21.31 6.62 12.10
C GLY A 175 21.62 5.15 11.87
N ALA A 176 22.87 4.77 12.14
CA ALA A 176 23.15 3.41 12.57
C ALA A 176 22.44 3.15 13.91
N ASP A 177 22.05 1.89 14.11
CA ASP A 177 21.48 1.26 15.33
C ASP A 177 19.95 1.12 15.42
N SER A 178 19.45 -0.02 14.92
CA SER A 178 18.80 -1.03 15.78
C SER A 178 18.44 -2.28 14.97
N ALA A 179 19.42 -3.17 14.81
CA ALA A 179 19.13 -4.58 14.67
C ALA A 179 18.59 -5.08 16.02
N GLY A 180 17.33 -5.50 16.09
CA GLY A 180 16.80 -6.13 17.29
C GLY A 180 15.28 -6.27 17.35
N SER A 181 14.76 -7.35 16.79
CA SER A 181 13.81 -8.28 17.45
C SER A 181 12.86 -8.90 16.43
N SER A 182 13.24 -10.09 15.96
CA SER A 182 12.31 -11.09 15.47
C SER A 182 11.35 -11.49 16.59
N GLY A 183 10.14 -10.95 16.55
CA GLY A 183 9.04 -11.32 17.43
C GLY A 183 7.81 -11.70 16.62
N GLY A 184 7.77 -12.95 16.14
CA GLY A 184 6.56 -13.55 15.61
C GLY A 184 5.50 -13.66 16.70
N GLY A 185 4.65 -12.65 16.81
CA GLY A 185 3.47 -12.64 17.66
C GLY A 185 2.27 -13.19 16.88
N SER A 186 2.00 -14.48 17.01
CA SER A 186 0.72 -15.08 16.64
C SER A 186 -0.36 -14.56 17.61
N GLY A 187 -0.86 -13.36 17.36
CA GLY A 187 -2.09 -12.87 17.98
C GLY A 187 -3.27 -13.60 17.38
N THR A 188 -3.78 -14.61 18.08
CA THR A 188 -5.13 -15.14 17.84
C THR A 188 -6.14 -14.08 18.26
N GLU A 189 -6.49 -13.16 17.37
CA GLU A 189 -7.67 -12.32 17.56
C GLU A 189 -8.90 -13.07 17.03
N SER A 190 -9.60 -13.68 17.98
CA SER A 190 -10.99 -14.08 17.80
C SER A 190 -11.84 -12.82 17.79
N ALA A 191 -12.28 -12.38 16.61
CA ALA A 191 -13.36 -11.42 16.48
C ALA A 191 -14.25 -11.83 15.30
N VAL A 192 -15.43 -12.32 15.66
CA VAL A 192 -16.57 -12.71 14.82
C VAL A 192 -17.15 -11.51 14.06
#